data_AF-A0A183NHK5-F1
#
_entry.id   AF-A0A183NHK5-F1
#
_cell.length_a   1.000
_cell.length_b   1.000
_cell.length_c   1.000
_cell.angle_alpha   90.00
_cell.angle_beta   90.00
_cell.angle_gamma   90.00
#
_symmetry.space_group_name_H-M   'P 1'
#
loop_
_entity.id
_entity.type
_entity.pdbx_description
1 polymer ?
#
loop_
_entity_poly.entity_id
_entity_poly.type
_entity_poly.pdbx_seq_one_letter_code
_entity_poly.pdbx_strand_id
1 'polypeptide(L)'
;MWERTNQLPPEEEIRKKQRKWIGHTLRKSSNYITRQALTWNPEGKRKRAKLNDTIRRETKADMKRMNRNWKELERIAQDMDEEFR
;
A
#
# COMPACT_ATOMS: atom_id res chain seq x y z
N MET A 1 3.77 22.83 -37.43
CA MET A 1 2.52 22.08 -37.21
C MET A 1 2.76 21.07 -36.09
N TRP A 2 2.55 21.44 -34.82
CA TRP A 2 2.61 20.50 -33.70
C TRP A 2 1.17 20.10 -33.36
N GLU A 3 0.71 18.98 -33.93
CA GLU A 3 -0.53 18.36 -33.52
C GLU A 3 -0.30 17.70 -32.15
N ARG A 4 -0.83 18.32 -31.09
CA ARG A 4 -0.94 17.67 -29.78
C ARG A 4 -1.96 16.55 -29.93
N THR A 5 -1.47 15.33 -29.93
CA THR A 5 -2.26 14.10 -29.78
C THR A 5 -3.28 14.32 -28.66
N ASN A 6 -4.56 13.97 -28.91
CA ASN A 6 -5.71 14.12 -28.00
C ASN A 6 -5.62 13.27 -26.70
N GLN A 7 -4.41 13.03 -26.19
CA GLN A 7 -4.18 12.31 -24.96
C GLN A 7 -4.48 13.25 -23.79
N LEU A 8 -5.52 12.90 -23.02
CA LEU A 8 -5.82 13.61 -21.78
C LEU A 8 -4.65 13.40 -20.82
N PRO A 9 -4.16 14.47 -20.16
CA PRO A 9 -3.10 14.34 -19.18
C PRO A 9 -3.54 13.35 -18.08
N PRO A 10 -2.64 12.46 -17.63
CA PRO A 10 -2.95 11.42 -16.66
C PRO A 10 -3.57 11.98 -15.36
N GLU A 11 -3.25 13.22 -14.99
CA GLU A 11 -3.85 13.93 -13.86
C GLU A 11 -5.35 14.16 -14.04
N GLU A 12 -5.81 14.46 -15.26
CA GLU A 12 -7.24 14.64 -15.54
C GLU A 12 -8.02 13.32 -15.50
N GLU A 13 -7.39 12.23 -15.93
CA GLU A 13 -7.97 10.89 -15.76
C GLU A 13 -8.12 10.53 -14.27
N ILE A 14 -7.09 10.79 -13.46
CA ILE A 14 -7.11 10.55 -12.01
C ILE A 14 -8.23 11.39 -11.37
N ARG A 15 -8.35 12.67 -11.71
CA ARG A 15 -9.40 13.56 -11.18
C ARG A 15 -10.80 13.10 -11.58
N LYS A 16 -11.01 12.64 -12.82
CA LYS A 16 -12.30 12.08 -13.27
C LYS A 16 -12.65 10.80 -12.52
N LYS A 17 -11.68 9.91 -12.32
CA LYS A 17 -11.85 8.67 -11.54
C LYS A 17 -12.19 8.98 -10.08
N GLN A 18 -11.47 9.92 -9.45
CA GLN A 18 -11.75 10.37 -8.07
C GLN A 18 -13.14 10.98 -7.92
N ARG A 19 -13.55 11.90 -8.82
CA ARG A 19 -14.90 12.50 -8.79
C ARG A 19 -16.01 11.45 -8.94
N LYS A 20 -15.84 10.48 -9.84
CA LYS A 20 -16.77 9.35 -9.99
C LYS A 20 -16.85 8.50 -8.71
N TRP A 21 -15.71 8.25 -8.08
CA TRP A 21 -15.64 7.43 -6.86
C TRP A 21 -16.31 8.13 -5.66
N ILE A 22 -16.08 9.43 -5.49
CA ILE A 22 -16.74 10.24 -4.44
C ILE A 22 -18.26 10.23 -4.64
N GLY A 23 -18.73 10.46 -5.87
CA GLY A 23 -20.17 10.40 -6.18
C GLY A 23 -20.77 9.01 -5.92
N HIS A 24 -20.05 7.94 -6.24
CA HIS A 24 -20.48 6.58 -5.94
C HIS A 24 -20.60 6.32 -4.44
N THR A 25 -19.61 6.74 -3.65
CA THR A 25 -19.61 6.59 -2.19
C THR A 25 -20.72 7.40 -1.54
N LEU A 26 -20.93 8.65 -1.96
CA LEU A 26 -22.02 9.49 -1.46
C LEU A 26 -23.41 8.95 -1.82
N ARG A 27 -23.53 8.25 -2.94
CA ARG A 27 -24.78 7.60 -3.36
C ARG A 27 -25.06 6.29 -2.60
N LYS A 28 -24.07 5.74 -1.87
CA LYS A 28 -24.32 4.60 -0.98
C LYS A 28 -25.01 5.10 0.29
N SER A 29 -26.04 4.37 0.73
CA SER A 29 -26.76 4.71 1.96
C SER A 29 -25.89 4.48 3.20
N SER A 30 -26.14 5.24 4.27
CA SER A 30 -25.47 5.06 5.57
C SER A 30 -25.51 3.59 6.05
N ASN A 31 -26.63 2.91 5.79
CA ASN A 31 -26.81 1.48 6.09
C ASN A 31 -25.81 0.56 5.36
N TYR A 32 -25.31 0.95 4.17
CA TYR A 32 -24.25 0.21 3.49
C TYR A 32 -22.93 0.29 4.26
N ILE A 33 -22.56 1.47 4.74
CA ILE A 33 -21.31 1.67 5.52
C ILE A 33 -21.39 0.87 6.82
N THR A 34 -22.52 0.93 7.53
CA THR A 34 -22.73 0.17 8.78
C THR A 34 -22.71 -1.34 8.55
N ARG A 35 -23.31 -1.83 7.46
CA ARG A 35 -23.24 -3.26 7.10
C ARG A 35 -21.85 -3.69 6.66
N GLN A 36 -21.14 -2.87 5.90
CA GLN A 36 -19.75 -3.13 5.55
C GLN A 36 -18.87 -3.19 6.80
N ALA A 37 -19.02 -2.25 7.74
CA ALA A 37 -18.30 -2.24 9.00
C ALA A 37 -18.62 -3.46 9.87
N LEU A 38 -19.90 -3.87 9.92
CA LEU A 38 -20.34 -5.07 10.63
C LEU A 38 -19.80 -6.36 9.98
N THR A 39 -19.81 -6.45 8.64
CA THR A 39 -19.18 -7.56 7.89
C THR A 39 -17.66 -7.55 8.00
N TRP A 40 -17.05 -6.36 8.11
CA TRP A 40 -15.62 -6.20 8.32
C TRP A 40 -15.19 -6.50 9.76
N ASN A 41 -16.09 -6.58 10.73
CA ASN A 41 -15.76 -7.03 12.08
C ASN A 41 -15.65 -8.57 12.06
N PRO A 42 -14.44 -9.16 11.88
CA PRO A 42 -14.27 -10.59 11.88
C PRO A 42 -14.12 -10.95 13.35
N GLU A 43 -15.24 -11.10 14.05
CA GLU A 43 -15.27 -11.52 15.43
C GLU A 43 -14.44 -12.81 15.55
N GLY A 44 -13.23 -12.69 16.11
CA GLY A 44 -12.32 -13.81 16.34
C GLY A 44 -11.08 -13.85 15.46
N LYS A 45 -9.99 -13.27 16.00
CA LYS A 45 -8.60 -13.72 15.81
C LYS A 45 -8.13 -13.86 14.35
N ARG A 46 -7.76 -12.74 13.72
CA ARG A 46 -6.75 -12.79 12.66
C ARG A 46 -5.50 -13.48 13.19
N LYS A 47 -5.07 -14.58 12.55
CA LYS A 47 -3.79 -15.25 12.80
C LYS A 47 -2.64 -14.29 12.48
N ARG A 48 -2.32 -13.37 13.40
CA ARG A 48 -1.19 -12.42 13.30
C ARG A 48 0.13 -13.15 13.03
N ALA A 49 0.23 -14.41 13.47
CA ALA A 49 1.33 -15.31 13.17
C ALA A 49 1.62 -15.44 11.67
N LYS A 50 0.59 -15.63 10.82
CA LYS A 50 0.80 -15.92 9.39
C LYS A 50 1.42 -14.74 8.64
N LEU A 51 1.03 -13.50 8.99
CA LEU A 51 1.59 -12.31 8.36
C LEU A 51 3.04 -12.07 8.80
N ASN A 52 3.33 -12.23 10.09
CA ASN A 52 4.68 -12.08 10.62
C ASN A 52 5.63 -13.17 10.08
N ASP A 53 5.14 -14.40 9.91
CA ASP A 53 5.92 -15.49 9.31
C ASP A 53 6.20 -15.26 7.82
N THR A 54 5.25 -14.67 7.07
CA THR A 54 5.47 -14.29 5.68
C THR A 54 6.51 -13.18 5.57
N ILE A 55 6.38 -12.10 6.35
CA ILE A 55 7.34 -10.99 6.35
C ILE A 55 8.75 -11.50 6.69
N ARG A 56 8.88 -12.33 7.74
CA ARG A 56 10.17 -12.92 8.12
C ARG A 56 10.76 -13.79 7.00
N ARG A 57 9.93 -14.51 6.24
CA ARG A 57 10.38 -15.34 5.10
C ARG A 57 10.84 -14.49 3.92
N GLU A 58 10.12 -13.43 3.60
CA GLU A 58 10.47 -12.50 2.52
C GLU A 58 11.79 -11.79 2.82
N THR A 59 11.95 -11.22 4.02
CA THR A 59 13.23 -10.60 4.45
C THR A 59 14.39 -11.60 4.38
N LYS A 60 14.17 -12.85 4.80
CA LYS A 60 15.21 -13.90 4.73
C LYS A 60 15.54 -14.28 3.28
N ALA A 61 14.56 -14.31 2.38
CA ALA A 61 14.77 -14.59 0.97
C ALA A 61 15.51 -13.45 0.25
N ASP A 62 15.12 -12.20 0.52
CA ASP A 62 15.79 -11.02 0.00
C ASP A 62 17.25 -10.93 0.48
N MET A 63 17.50 -11.26 1.76
CA MET A 63 18.85 -11.35 2.29
C MET A 63 19.68 -12.42 1.56
N LYS A 64 19.11 -13.61 1.32
CA LYS A 64 19.78 -14.69 0.56
C LYS A 64 20.06 -14.26 -0.88
N ARG A 65 19.18 -13.47 -1.49
CA ARG A 65 19.36 -12.91 -2.84
C ARG A 65 20.48 -11.87 -2.89
N MET A 66 20.60 -11.03 -1.85
CA MET A 66 21.62 -9.98 -1.78
C MET A 66 23.00 -10.48 -1.35
N ASN A 67 23.13 -11.71 -0.85
CA ASN A 67 24.37 -12.29 -0.31
C ASN A 67 25.11 -11.38 0.70
N ARG A 68 24.35 -10.59 1.46
CA ARG A 68 24.88 -9.66 2.47
C ARG A 68 24.72 -10.26 3.86
N ASN A 69 25.67 -9.95 4.74
CA ASN A 69 25.61 -10.39 6.12
C ASN A 69 24.76 -9.41 6.96
N TRP A 70 24.16 -9.89 8.06
CA TRP A 70 23.37 -9.07 8.98
C TRP A 70 24.10 -7.81 9.44
N LYS A 71 25.42 -7.92 9.68
CA LYS A 71 26.27 -6.79 10.10
C LYS A 71 26.37 -5.67 9.05
N GLU A 72 26.31 -5.98 7.76
CA GLU A 72 26.38 -4.94 6.72
C GLU A 72 25.05 -4.19 6.57
N LEU A 73 23.92 -4.90 6.73
CA LEU A 73 22.60 -4.28 6.71
C LEU A 73 22.37 -3.38 7.93
N GLU A 74 22.88 -3.78 9.09
CA GLU A 74 22.83 -2.97 10.31
C GLU A 74 23.61 -1.65 10.15
N ARG A 75 24.77 -1.68 9.49
CA ARG A 75 25.54 -0.47 9.18
C ARG A 75 24.80 0.46 8.21
N ILE A 76 24.21 -0.09 7.14
CA ILE A 76 23.41 0.72 6.19
C ILE A 76 22.19 1.33 6.88
N ALA A 77 21.52 0.60 7.76
CA ALA A 77 20.39 1.12 8.52
C ALA A 77 20.81 2.25 9.47
N GLN A 78 21.98 2.13 10.12
CA GLN A 78 22.55 3.19 10.96
C GLN A 78 22.97 4.42 10.17
N ASP A 79 23.62 4.23 9.01
CA ASP A 79 24.03 5.33 8.12
C ASP A 79 22.80 6.12 7.61
N MET A 80 21.68 5.44 7.30
CA MET A 80 20.45 6.10 6.87
C MET A 80 19.74 6.88 7.99
N ASP A 81 19.79 6.40 9.24
CA ASP A 81 19.20 7.10 10.40
C ASP A 81 19.99 8.38 10.74
N GLU A 82 21.30 8.41 10.44
CA GLU A 82 22.17 9.55 10.66
C GLU A 82 22.04 10.63 9.57
N GLU A 83 21.68 10.25 8.34
CA GLU A 83 21.45 11.17 7.20
C GLU A 83 20.10 11.93 7.29
N PHE A 84 19.13 11.41 8.04
CA PHE A 84 17.82 12.03 8.24
C PHE A 84 17.70 12.89 9.51
N ARG A 85 18.83 13.20 10.17
CA ARG A 85 18.93 14.05 11.35
C ARG A 85 19.44 15.45 11.02
#